data_AF-A0A9W7CHP3-F1
#
_entry.id   AF-A0A9W7CHP3-F1
#
_cell.length_a   1.000
_cell.length_b   1.000
_cell.length_c   1.000
_cell.angle_alpha   90.00
_cell.angle_beta   90.00
_cell.angle_gamma   90.00
#
_symmetry.space_group_name_H-M   'P 1'
#
loop_
_entity.id
_entity.type
_entity.pdbx_description
1 polymer ?
#
loop_
_entity_poly.entity_id
_entity_poly.type
_entity_poly.pdbx_seq_one_letter_code
_entity_poly.pdbx_strand_id
1 'polypeptide(L)'
;MAKTLQRNAVDARAAVDPETYYGFLKDLRNCFAEPDSKDTREVVVLMLVMCEWPKEEPPQLRGMMEDLVKIVLDWVTCKPIRFWTFRPWLAAMLANRSEALASVYVSELFKTGLLHPCTDCKFTLSMWQASTNGSSSCDSVISGEREFAVRVATLSSQGEVVETVLQPSLGNLDSHLQETYFGVKSNGL
;
A
#
# COMPACT_ATOMS: atom_id res chain seq x y z
N MET A 1 11.18 4.77 21.88
CA MET A 1 11.43 4.23 20.53
C MET A 1 11.51 5.34 19.47
N ALA A 2 10.48 6.17 19.30
CA ALA A 2 10.46 7.23 18.27
C ALA A 2 11.67 8.20 18.30
N LYS A 3 12.09 8.67 19.48
CA LYS A 3 13.29 9.54 19.62
C LYS A 3 14.59 8.82 19.21
N THR A 4 14.70 7.53 19.52
CA THR A 4 15.85 6.70 19.13
C THR A 4 15.87 6.50 17.63
N LEU A 5 14.72 6.20 17.03
CA LEU A 5 14.58 6.04 15.58
C LEU A 5 14.88 7.34 14.82
N GLN A 6 14.39 8.48 15.32
CA GLN A 6 14.67 9.80 14.74
C GLN A 6 16.16 10.14 14.82
N ARG A 7 16.80 9.92 15.98
CA ARG A 7 18.24 10.12 16.13
C ARG A 7 19.01 9.21 15.18
N ASN A 8 18.70 7.91 15.18
CA ASN A 8 19.35 6.93 14.31
C ASN A 8 19.10 7.22 12.81
N ALA A 9 17.95 7.77 12.43
CA ALA A 9 17.65 8.18 11.06
C ALA A 9 18.44 9.43 10.65
N VAL A 10 18.59 10.41 11.53
CA VAL A 10 19.44 11.60 11.30
C VAL A 10 20.90 11.18 11.20
N ASP A 11 21.36 10.33 12.12
CA ASP A 11 22.73 9.81 12.15
C ASP A 11 23.01 8.91 10.95
N ALA A 12 22.06 8.05 10.53
CA ALA A 12 22.13 7.23 9.31
C ALA A 12 22.18 8.10 8.04
N ARG A 13 21.37 9.17 7.98
CA ARG A 13 21.44 10.14 6.86
C ARG A 13 22.76 10.92 6.85
N ALA A 14 23.41 11.05 8.00
CA ALA A 14 24.74 11.63 8.15
C ALA A 14 25.87 10.58 8.07
N ALA A 15 25.55 9.30 7.89
CA ALA A 15 26.46 8.23 8.26
C ALA A 15 27.64 8.08 7.31
N VAL A 16 28.80 8.29 7.90
CA VAL A 16 30.10 7.81 7.43
C VAL A 16 30.42 6.44 8.10
N ASP A 17 29.63 6.01 9.10
CA ASP A 17 29.85 4.80 9.93
C ASP A 17 28.85 3.65 9.65
N PRO A 18 29.31 2.46 9.20
CA PRO A 18 28.46 1.31 8.87
C PRO A 18 27.69 0.66 10.04
N GLU A 19 28.25 0.65 11.25
CA GLU A 19 27.62 0.00 12.42
C GLU A 19 26.35 0.75 12.86
N THR A 20 26.41 2.09 12.84
CA THR A 20 25.26 2.95 13.11
C THR A 20 24.13 2.72 12.11
N TYR A 21 24.47 2.57 10.81
CA TYR A 21 23.49 2.26 9.76
C TYR A 21 22.84 0.88 9.95
N TYR A 22 23.64 -0.14 10.28
CA TYR A 22 23.10 -1.49 10.56
C TYR A 22 22.17 -1.49 11.78
N GLY A 23 22.54 -0.78 12.86
CA GLY A 23 21.71 -0.59 14.03
C GLY A 23 20.36 0.06 13.68
N PHE A 24 20.38 1.11 12.87
CA PHE A 24 19.16 1.75 12.36
C PHE A 24 18.25 0.80 11.58
N LEU A 25 18.79 0.02 10.62
CA LEU A 25 17.99 -0.95 9.86
C LEU A 25 17.38 -2.02 10.75
N LYS A 26 18.13 -2.48 11.77
CA LYS A 26 17.63 -3.45 12.75
C LYS A 26 16.47 -2.88 13.57
N ASP A 27 16.59 -1.64 14.03
CA ASP A 27 15.52 -0.96 14.78
C ASP A 27 14.26 -0.79 13.93
N LEU A 28 14.41 -0.41 12.65
CA LEU A 28 13.30 -0.33 11.72
C LEU A 28 12.60 -1.67 11.53
N ARG A 29 13.35 -2.76 11.32
CA ARG A 29 12.76 -4.11 11.20
C ARG A 29 11.96 -4.49 12.44
N ASN A 30 12.48 -4.18 13.63
CA ASN A 30 11.78 -4.42 14.89
C ASN A 30 10.48 -3.62 14.95
N CYS A 31 10.50 -2.34 14.58
CA CYS A 31 9.29 -1.54 14.48
C CYS A 31 8.29 -2.18 13.52
N PHE A 32 8.71 -2.63 12.33
CA PHE A 32 7.79 -3.29 11.39
C PHE A 32 7.18 -4.59 11.95
N ALA A 33 7.85 -5.30 12.85
CA ALA A 33 7.33 -6.48 13.52
C ALA A 33 6.32 -6.16 14.65
N GLU A 34 6.45 -5.03 15.34
CA GLU A 34 5.61 -4.65 16.49
C GLU A 34 4.20 -4.19 16.10
N PRO A 35 3.11 -4.71 16.69
CA PRO A 35 1.74 -4.37 16.27
C PRO A 35 1.44 -2.86 16.36
N ASP A 36 1.92 -2.18 17.39
CA ASP A 36 1.54 -0.79 17.73
C ASP A 36 2.35 0.29 17.01
N SER A 37 3.28 -0.07 16.13
CA SER A 37 4.18 0.86 15.45
C SER A 37 3.60 1.52 14.19
N LYS A 38 2.26 1.61 14.08
CA LYS A 38 1.56 2.06 12.86
C LYS A 38 2.12 3.38 12.31
N ASP A 39 2.29 4.37 13.18
CA ASP A 39 2.78 5.70 12.79
C ASP A 39 4.20 5.64 12.20
N THR A 40 5.06 4.78 12.76
CA THR A 40 6.43 4.61 12.26
C THR A 40 6.44 3.98 10.87
N ARG A 41 5.58 2.97 10.64
CA ARG A 41 5.44 2.34 9.31
C ARG A 41 4.93 3.34 8.29
N GLU A 42 3.92 4.12 8.63
CA GLU A 42 3.37 5.14 7.75
C GLU A 42 4.41 6.20 7.40
N VAL A 43 5.19 6.68 8.39
CA VAL A 43 6.31 7.63 8.14
C VAL A 43 7.36 7.02 7.20
N VAL A 44 7.77 5.77 7.41
CA VAL A 44 8.77 5.12 6.55
C VAL A 44 8.25 4.97 5.12
N VAL A 45 6.98 4.58 4.95
CA VAL A 45 6.37 4.49 3.62
C VAL A 45 6.22 5.86 2.98
N LEU A 46 5.83 6.89 3.73
CA LEU A 46 5.79 8.27 3.25
C LEU A 46 7.16 8.75 2.81
N MET A 47 8.21 8.48 3.57
CA MET A 47 9.59 8.78 3.17
C MET A 47 9.96 8.05 1.88
N LEU A 48 9.60 6.76 1.78
CA LEU A 48 9.84 5.99 0.58
C LEU A 48 9.15 6.58 -0.64
N VAL A 49 7.92 7.06 -0.56
CA VAL A 49 7.10 7.44 -1.73
C VAL A 49 7.04 8.94 -2.03
N MET A 50 7.15 9.80 -1.01
CA MET A 50 7.01 11.26 -1.14
C MET A 50 8.35 11.99 -1.20
N CYS A 51 9.43 11.41 -0.66
CA CYS A 51 10.73 12.08 -0.73
C CYS A 51 11.29 12.01 -2.16
N GLU A 52 11.80 13.15 -2.62
CA GLU A 52 12.68 13.20 -3.78
C GLU A 52 14.02 12.57 -3.39
N TRP A 53 14.22 11.34 -3.82
CA TRP A 53 15.51 10.67 -3.69
C TRP A 53 16.46 11.24 -4.75
N PRO A 54 17.69 11.62 -4.38
CA PRO A 54 18.64 12.18 -5.33
C PRO A 54 18.96 11.15 -6.41
N LYS A 55 18.98 11.58 -7.67
CA LYS A 55 19.30 10.70 -8.82
C LYS A 55 20.68 10.06 -8.70
N GLU A 56 21.62 10.81 -8.12
CA GLU A 56 22.93 10.30 -7.71
C GLU A 56 22.91 10.17 -6.19
N GLU A 57 22.88 8.94 -5.70
CA GLU A 57 22.90 8.70 -4.26
C GLU A 57 24.24 9.18 -3.69
N PRO A 58 24.22 10.11 -2.73
CA PRO A 58 25.43 10.46 -2.01
C PRO A 58 25.95 9.19 -1.31
N PRO A 59 27.27 9.01 -1.14
CA PRO A 59 27.84 7.78 -0.60
C PRO A 59 27.21 7.30 0.71
N GLN A 60 26.72 8.24 1.54
CA GLN A 60 26.08 7.97 2.83
C GLN A 60 24.67 7.36 2.72
N LEU A 61 23.96 7.59 1.61
CA LEU A 61 22.62 7.08 1.38
C LEU A 61 22.60 5.88 0.43
N ARG A 62 23.78 5.43 -0.02
CA ARG A 62 23.91 4.37 -1.01
C ARG A 62 23.23 3.10 -0.54
N GLY A 63 22.24 2.61 -1.29
CA GLY A 63 21.52 1.37 -0.96
C GLY A 63 20.41 1.55 0.09
N MET A 64 20.22 2.76 0.63
CA MET A 64 19.22 3.01 1.67
C MET A 64 17.80 2.83 1.13
N MET A 65 17.54 3.28 -0.08
CA MET A 65 16.23 3.11 -0.70
C MET A 65 15.92 1.62 -0.88
N GLU A 66 16.86 0.84 -1.39
CA GLU A 66 16.72 -0.61 -1.58
C GLU A 66 16.50 -1.34 -0.26
N ASP A 67 17.24 -0.98 0.78
CA ASP A 67 17.10 -1.56 2.11
C ASP A 67 15.73 -1.25 2.74
N LEU A 68 15.25 -0.01 2.60
CA LEU A 68 13.92 0.37 3.07
C LEU A 68 12.81 -0.34 2.29
N VAL A 69 12.91 -0.40 0.95
CA VAL A 69 11.99 -1.16 0.10
C VAL A 69 11.99 -2.63 0.51
N LYS A 70 13.16 -3.22 0.77
CA LYS A 70 13.28 -4.61 1.23
C LYS A 70 12.60 -4.85 2.57
N ILE A 71 12.78 -3.97 3.55
CA ILE A 71 12.10 -4.08 4.86
C ILE A 71 10.59 -4.09 4.68
N VAL A 72 10.06 -3.18 3.85
CA VAL A 72 8.62 -3.12 3.59
C VAL A 72 8.15 -4.35 2.81
N LEU A 73 8.90 -4.79 1.79
CA LEU A 73 8.59 -5.96 0.98
C LEU A 73 8.55 -7.23 1.82
N ASP A 74 9.56 -7.48 2.67
CA ASP A 74 9.60 -8.64 3.57
C ASP A 74 8.38 -8.63 4.49
N TRP A 75 8.04 -7.46 5.03
CA TRP A 75 6.88 -7.30 5.89
C TRP A 75 5.56 -7.59 5.16
N VAL A 76 5.32 -7.04 3.96
CA VAL A 76 4.06 -7.32 3.24
C VAL A 76 4.02 -8.74 2.67
N THR A 77 5.15 -9.31 2.24
CA THR A 77 5.19 -10.67 1.69
C THR A 77 4.78 -11.72 2.72
N CYS A 78 5.19 -11.55 3.98
CA CYS A 78 4.76 -12.44 5.06
C CYS A 78 3.24 -12.39 5.32
N LYS A 79 2.60 -11.24 5.08
CA LYS A 79 1.15 -11.08 5.30
C LYS A 79 0.59 -9.98 4.38
N PRO A 80 0.25 -10.30 3.12
CA PRO A 80 -0.07 -9.30 2.09
C PRO A 80 -1.21 -8.35 2.44
N ILE A 81 -2.18 -8.79 3.26
CA ILE A 81 -3.25 -7.92 3.77
C ILE A 81 -2.75 -6.67 4.53
N ARG A 82 -1.47 -6.62 4.91
CA ARG A 82 -0.84 -5.44 5.50
C ARG A 82 -0.94 -4.19 4.62
N PHE A 83 -1.14 -4.31 3.30
CA PHE A 83 -1.45 -3.17 2.43
C PHE A 83 -2.75 -2.41 2.82
N TRP A 84 -3.69 -3.05 3.52
CA TRP A 84 -4.92 -2.41 4.01
C TRP A 84 -4.70 -1.58 5.28
N THR A 85 -3.52 -1.68 5.90
CA THR A 85 -3.16 -0.79 7.02
C THR A 85 -2.89 0.64 6.55
N PHE A 86 -2.62 0.81 5.25
CA PHE A 86 -2.43 2.10 4.60
C PHE A 86 -3.68 2.52 3.84
N ARG A 87 -3.84 3.85 3.71
CA ARG A 87 -4.83 4.43 2.81
C ARG A 87 -4.57 3.99 1.37
N PRO A 88 -5.61 3.86 0.51
CA PRO A 88 -5.46 3.37 -0.86
C PRO A 88 -4.36 4.05 -1.67
N TRP A 89 -4.26 5.38 -1.60
CA TRP A 89 -3.23 6.16 -2.31
C TRP A 89 -1.81 5.83 -1.86
N LEU A 90 -1.59 5.68 -0.55
CA LEU A 90 -0.27 5.37 0.00
C LEU A 90 0.16 3.94 -0.36
N ALA A 91 -0.78 2.99 -0.31
CA ALA A 91 -0.55 1.62 -0.76
C ALA A 91 -0.22 1.54 -2.26
N ALA A 92 -0.93 2.32 -3.10
CA ALA A 92 -0.71 2.34 -4.54
C ALA A 92 0.66 2.95 -4.91
N MET A 93 1.05 4.06 -4.28
CA MET A 93 2.37 4.65 -4.51
C MET A 93 3.50 3.75 -4.00
N LEU A 94 3.29 3.03 -2.89
CA LEU A 94 4.23 2.02 -2.40
C LEU A 94 4.39 0.88 -3.40
N ALA A 95 3.28 0.37 -3.96
CA ALA A 95 3.31 -0.64 -5.01
C ALA A 95 4.12 -0.19 -6.24
N ASN A 96 4.04 1.09 -6.60
CA ASN A 96 4.81 1.66 -7.69
C ASN A 96 6.33 1.79 -7.42
N ARG A 97 6.81 1.43 -6.22
CA ARG A 97 8.25 1.43 -5.91
C ARG A 97 8.99 0.21 -6.42
N SER A 98 8.32 -0.92 -6.62
CA SER A 98 8.93 -2.11 -7.24
C SER A 98 7.88 -3.07 -7.78
N GLU A 99 8.24 -3.81 -8.83
CA GLU A 99 7.38 -4.84 -9.43
C GLU A 99 6.98 -5.92 -8.41
N ALA A 100 7.87 -6.26 -7.47
CA ALA A 100 7.59 -7.20 -6.40
C ALA A 100 6.49 -6.70 -5.45
N LEU A 101 6.53 -5.42 -5.04
CA LEU A 101 5.49 -4.82 -4.22
C LEU A 101 4.16 -4.74 -4.97
N ALA A 102 4.19 -4.33 -6.24
CA ALA A 102 3.01 -4.33 -7.10
C ALA A 102 2.39 -5.72 -7.22
N SER A 103 3.21 -6.74 -7.49
CA SER A 103 2.77 -8.13 -7.65
C SER A 103 2.11 -8.68 -6.38
N VAL A 104 2.72 -8.46 -5.21
CA VAL A 104 2.14 -8.89 -3.93
C VAL A 104 0.81 -8.17 -3.67
N TYR A 105 0.75 -6.85 -3.89
CA TYR A 105 -0.46 -6.09 -3.61
C TYR A 105 -1.60 -6.44 -4.56
N VAL A 106 -1.35 -6.47 -5.88
CA VAL A 106 -2.34 -6.82 -6.89
C VAL A 106 -2.84 -8.25 -6.69
N SER A 107 -1.93 -9.21 -6.43
CA SER A 107 -2.34 -10.60 -6.17
C SER A 107 -3.28 -10.70 -4.97
N GLU A 108 -2.96 -10.02 -3.86
CA GLU A 108 -3.82 -10.03 -2.68
C GLU A 108 -5.15 -9.30 -2.92
N LEU A 109 -5.12 -8.14 -3.60
CA LEU A 109 -6.31 -7.35 -3.92
C LEU A 109 -7.33 -8.14 -4.74
N PHE A 110 -6.87 -8.90 -5.73
CA PHE A 110 -7.77 -9.71 -6.56
C PHE A 110 -8.16 -11.03 -5.91
N LYS A 111 -7.41 -11.54 -4.92
CA LYS A 111 -7.77 -12.73 -4.15
C LYS A 111 -8.77 -12.45 -3.04
N THR A 112 -8.58 -11.36 -2.30
CA THR A 112 -9.28 -11.12 -1.03
C THR A 112 -9.91 -9.74 -0.93
N GLY A 113 -9.65 -8.82 -1.86
CA GLY A 113 -10.09 -7.42 -1.74
C GLY A 113 -11.60 -7.22 -1.63
N LEU A 114 -12.40 -8.07 -2.30
CA LEU A 114 -13.86 -8.05 -2.20
C LEU A 114 -14.39 -8.48 -0.82
N LEU A 115 -13.57 -9.16 -0.01
CA LEU A 115 -13.93 -9.64 1.32
C LEU A 115 -13.61 -8.64 2.44
N HIS A 116 -12.91 -7.54 2.11
CA HIS A 116 -12.42 -6.59 3.10
C HIS A 116 -13.26 -5.31 3.09
N PRO A 117 -14.00 -5.02 4.18
CA PRO A 117 -14.81 -3.81 4.25
C PRO A 117 -13.95 -2.55 4.32
N CYS A 118 -14.51 -1.43 3.83
CA CYS A 118 -13.85 -0.13 3.86
C CYS A 118 -13.53 0.29 5.31
N THR A 119 -12.24 0.53 5.61
CA THR A 119 -11.78 0.95 6.95
C THR A 119 -12.15 2.38 7.30
N ASP A 120 -12.50 3.21 6.30
CA ASP A 120 -12.85 4.63 6.43
C ASP A 120 -14.36 4.91 6.24
N CYS A 121 -15.22 3.90 6.34
CA CYS A 121 -16.68 3.99 6.14
C CYS A 121 -17.44 4.88 7.16
N LYS A 122 -16.75 5.71 7.96
CA LYS A 122 -17.40 6.75 8.79
C LYS A 122 -17.79 8.00 8.01
N PHE A 123 -17.20 8.27 6.84
CA PHE A 123 -17.38 9.57 6.16
C PHE A 123 -18.46 9.63 5.08
N THR A 124 -19.14 8.53 4.74
CA THR A 124 -20.19 8.53 3.70
C THR A 124 -21.53 7.91 4.10
N LEU A 125 -21.67 7.44 5.34
CA LEU A 125 -22.95 6.93 5.84
C LEU A 125 -24.03 8.02 5.87
N SER A 126 -23.66 9.29 6.10
CA SER A 126 -24.61 10.41 6.19
C SER A 126 -25.22 10.84 4.85
N MET A 127 -24.65 10.43 3.71
CA MET A 127 -25.19 10.80 2.39
C MET A 127 -26.17 9.78 1.80
N TRP A 128 -26.25 8.57 2.37
CA TRP A 128 -27.12 7.49 1.86
C TRP A 128 -28.06 6.87 2.89
N GLN A 129 -27.89 7.13 4.20
CA GLN A 129 -28.85 6.71 5.24
C GLN A 129 -30.23 7.40 5.15
N ALA A 130 -30.47 8.23 4.14
CA ALA A 130 -31.81 8.73 3.84
C ALA A 130 -32.73 7.70 3.15
N SER A 131 -32.22 6.52 2.72
CA SER A 131 -33.00 5.67 1.81
C SER A 131 -33.53 4.35 2.36
N THR A 132 -32.92 3.63 3.30
CA THR A 132 -33.45 2.29 3.65
C THR A 132 -33.22 1.88 5.10
N ASN A 133 -34.33 1.66 5.80
CA ASN A 133 -34.38 0.85 7.01
C ASN A 133 -34.18 -0.62 6.65
N GLY A 134 -33.04 -1.20 7.02
CA GLY A 134 -32.87 -2.64 7.21
C GLY A 134 -31.92 -3.34 6.22
N SER A 135 -30.88 -3.96 6.78
CA SER A 135 -30.20 -5.21 6.38
C SER A 135 -28.67 -5.12 6.49
N SER A 136 -28.13 -5.52 7.64
CA SER A 136 -26.69 -5.43 7.95
C SER A 136 -25.77 -6.34 7.11
N SER A 137 -26.32 -7.22 6.28
CA SER A 137 -25.55 -8.17 5.45
C SER A 137 -25.27 -7.64 4.04
N CYS A 138 -26.10 -6.73 3.53
CA CYS A 138 -25.93 -6.13 2.20
C CYS A 138 -24.87 -5.02 2.26
N ASP A 139 -24.87 -4.27 3.37
CA ASP A 139 -23.98 -3.13 3.60
C ASP A 139 -22.50 -3.52 3.62
N SER A 140 -22.16 -4.71 4.14
CA SER A 140 -20.77 -5.20 4.18
C SER A 140 -20.24 -5.61 2.81
N VAL A 141 -21.09 -6.18 1.95
CA VAL A 141 -20.72 -6.58 0.59
C VAL A 141 -20.48 -5.34 -0.28
N ILE A 142 -21.40 -4.37 -0.22
CA ILE A 142 -21.27 -3.08 -0.93
C ILE A 142 -20.04 -2.30 -0.44
N SER A 143 -19.73 -2.37 0.86
CA SER A 143 -18.53 -1.76 1.43
C SER A 143 -17.24 -2.39 0.89
N GLY A 144 -17.20 -3.71 0.71
CA GLY A 144 -16.04 -4.44 0.18
C GLY A 144 -15.80 -4.19 -1.31
N GLU A 145 -16.86 -4.23 -2.13
CA GLU A 145 -16.77 -3.89 -3.56
C GLU A 145 -16.29 -2.45 -3.76
N ARG A 146 -16.78 -1.51 -2.95
CA ARG A 146 -16.35 -0.12 -3.03
C ARG A 146 -14.89 0.06 -2.66
N GLU A 147 -14.43 -0.55 -1.58
CA GLU A 147 -13.02 -0.49 -1.17
C GLU A 147 -12.11 -1.09 -2.25
N PHE A 148 -12.52 -2.25 -2.81
CA PHE A 148 -11.83 -2.88 -3.94
C PHE A 148 -11.75 -1.94 -5.14
N ALA A 149 -12.88 -1.38 -5.58
CA ALA A 149 -12.93 -0.48 -6.73
C ALA A 149 -12.05 0.77 -6.54
N VAL A 150 -12.10 1.38 -5.35
CA VAL A 150 -11.25 2.53 -5.01
C VAL A 150 -9.77 2.16 -5.10
N ARG A 151 -9.36 1.01 -4.54
CA ARG A 151 -7.96 0.58 -4.57
C ARG A 151 -7.48 0.26 -5.99
N VAL A 152 -8.29 -0.42 -6.79
CA VAL A 152 -7.97 -0.70 -8.20
C VAL A 152 -7.87 0.60 -9.00
N ALA A 153 -8.86 1.50 -8.90
CA ALA A 153 -8.83 2.79 -9.60
C ALA A 153 -7.60 3.63 -9.21
N THR A 154 -7.23 3.61 -7.93
CA THR A 154 -6.04 4.32 -7.44
C THR A 154 -4.73 3.67 -7.92
N LEU A 155 -4.69 2.35 -8.10
CA LEU A 155 -3.56 1.65 -8.70
C LEU A 155 -3.44 1.95 -10.21
N SER A 156 -4.56 1.99 -10.93
CA SER A 156 -4.59 2.30 -12.37
C SER A 156 -4.10 3.72 -12.69
N SER A 157 -4.10 4.63 -11.71
CA SER A 157 -3.55 5.98 -11.87
C SER A 157 -2.06 6.07 -11.52
N GLN A 158 -1.39 4.96 -11.20
CA GLN A 158 0.05 4.93 -10.90
C GLN A 158 0.89 4.78 -12.18
N GLY A 159 2.22 4.76 -12.02
CA GLY A 159 3.16 4.65 -13.12
C GLY A 159 3.27 3.25 -13.75
N GLU A 160 4.17 3.16 -14.73
CA GLU A 160 4.39 1.99 -15.58
C GLU A 160 4.57 0.67 -14.82
N VAL A 161 5.27 0.68 -13.68
CA VAL A 161 5.52 -0.52 -12.86
C VAL A 161 4.23 -1.19 -12.38
N VAL A 162 3.23 -0.40 -12.00
CA VAL A 162 1.93 -0.94 -11.57
C VAL A 162 1.11 -1.37 -12.77
N GLU A 163 1.16 -0.62 -13.86
CA GLU A 163 0.37 -0.90 -15.06
C GLU A 163 0.70 -2.28 -15.65
N THR A 164 1.98 -2.64 -15.76
CA THR A 164 2.42 -3.94 -16.30
C THR A 164 1.90 -5.13 -15.48
N VAL A 165 1.73 -4.96 -14.17
CA VAL A 165 1.25 -6.00 -13.25
C VAL A 165 -0.28 -6.01 -13.14
N LEU A 166 -0.92 -4.83 -13.20
CA LEU A 166 -2.35 -4.68 -12.99
C LEU A 166 -3.17 -5.09 -14.21
N GLN A 167 -2.73 -4.76 -15.42
CA GLN A 167 -3.48 -5.01 -16.66
C GLN A 167 -3.86 -6.49 -16.86
N PRO A 168 -2.96 -7.48 -16.68
CA PRO A 168 -3.33 -8.89 -16.78
C PRO A 168 -4.40 -9.31 -15.76
N SER A 169 -4.37 -8.72 -14.56
CA SER A 169 -5.34 -9.04 -13.50
C SER A 169 -6.72 -8.46 -13.79
N LEU A 170 -6.78 -7.25 -14.35
CA LEU A 170 -8.03 -6.62 -14.79
C LEU A 170 -8.75 -7.46 -15.86
N GLY A 171 -8.02 -8.03 -16.81
CA GLY A 171 -8.60 -8.90 -17.84
C GLY A 171 -9.26 -10.17 -17.30
N ASN A 172 -8.86 -10.63 -16.11
CA ASN A 172 -9.41 -11.80 -15.44
C ASN A 172 -10.57 -11.48 -14.47
N LEU A 173 -10.94 -10.20 -14.33
CA LEU A 173 -12.01 -9.78 -13.43
C LEU A 173 -13.38 -10.18 -14.00
N ASP A 174 -14.36 -10.43 -13.14
CA ASP A 174 -15.74 -10.69 -13.58
C ASP A 174 -16.29 -9.53 -14.43
N SER A 175 -16.99 -9.86 -15.52
CA SER A 175 -17.51 -8.88 -16.48
C SER A 175 -18.44 -7.85 -15.83
N HIS A 176 -19.21 -8.24 -14.82
CA HIS A 176 -20.08 -7.31 -14.09
C HIS A 176 -19.26 -6.25 -13.35
N LEU A 177 -18.15 -6.63 -12.70
CA LEU A 177 -17.28 -5.68 -12.01
C LEU A 177 -16.51 -4.79 -12.99
N GLN A 178 -16.06 -5.36 -14.11
CA GLN A 178 -15.42 -4.62 -15.20
C GLN A 178 -16.32 -3.51 -15.75
N GLU A 179 -17.59 -3.82 -16.00
CA GLU A 179 -18.57 -2.86 -16.52
C GLU A 179 -18.99 -1.84 -15.47
N THR A 180 -19.30 -2.30 -14.26
CA THR A 180 -19.88 -1.47 -13.19
C THR A 180 -18.89 -0.46 -12.63
N TYR A 181 -17.63 -0.86 -12.43
CA TYR A 181 -16.65 -0.03 -11.72
C TYR A 181 -15.54 0.52 -12.61
N PHE A 182 -15.27 -0.09 -13.77
CA PHE A 182 -14.12 0.27 -14.62
C PHE A 182 -14.52 0.68 -16.05
N GLY A 183 -15.81 0.63 -16.39
CA GLY A 183 -16.33 1.10 -17.68
C GLY A 183 -15.81 0.30 -18.89
N VAL A 184 -15.27 -0.90 -18.66
CA VAL A 184 -14.84 -1.80 -19.73
C VAL A 184 -16.11 -2.44 -20.28
N LYS A 185 -16.53 -2.02 -21.48
CA LYS A 185 -17.64 -2.69 -22.17
C LYS A 185 -17.23 -4.13 -22.43
N SER A 186 -18.02 -5.11 -22.01
CA SER A 186 -17.88 -6.45 -22.58
C SER A 186 -18.02 -6.30 -24.09
N ASN A 187 -16.98 -6.68 -24.82
CA ASN A 187 -17.12 -6.90 -26.25
C ASN A 187 -17.98 -8.16 -26.37
N GLY A 188 -19.29 -7.96 -26.34
CA GLY A 188 -20.27 -9.01 -26.54
C GLY A 188 -19.93 -9.80 -27.80
N LEU A 189 -19.86 -11.12 -27.63
CA LEU A 189 -19.94 -12.09 -28.71
C LEU A 189 -21.27 -11.94 -29.46
#